data_AF-A0A2Z4JTD5-F1
#
_entry.id   AF-A0A2Z4JTD5-F1
#
_cell.length_a   1.000
_cell.length_b   1.000
_cell.length_c   1.000
_cell.angle_alpha   90.00
_cell.angle_beta   90.00
_cell.angle_gamma   90.00
#
_symmetry.space_group_name_H-M   'P 1'
#
loop_
_entity.id
_entity.type
_entity.pdbx_description
1 polymer ?
#
loop_
_entity_poly.entity_id
_entity_poly.type
_entity_poly.pdbx_seq_one_letter_code
_entity_poly.pdbx_strand_id
1 'polypeptide(L)' 'MRIEITKNLILRIQGKPTTEALDTIFPPGEYPAVLTPEGMIEIIKTSSIKALFSFSQFREKTSLGEIVVLEN' A
#
# COMPACT_ATOMS: atom_id res chain seq x y z
N MET A 1 -10.83 4.56 -0.72
CA MET A 1 -10.22 4.87 0.60
C MET A 1 -8.98 5.70 0.36
N ARG A 2 -8.67 6.65 1.23
CA ARG A 2 -7.36 7.31 1.23
C ARG A 2 -6.58 6.86 2.46
N ILE A 3 -5.28 6.78 2.32
CA ILE A 3 -4.39 6.50 3.43
C ILE A 3 -3.25 7.49 3.42
N GLU A 4 -2.68 7.77 4.57
CA GLU A 4 -1.44 8.52 4.72
C GLU A 4 -0.36 7.54 5.19
N ILE A 5 0.75 7.52 4.48
CA ILE A 5 1.96 6.85 4.93
C ILE A 5 2.77 7.88 5.72
N THR A 6 3.11 7.56 6.97
CA THR A 6 3.75 8.53 7.88
C THR A 6 5.27 8.48 7.85
N LYS A 7 5.84 7.40 7.30
CA LYS A 7 7.29 7.19 7.16
C LYS A 7 7.58 6.30 5.96
N ASN A 8 8.83 6.29 5.50
CA ASN A 8 9.25 5.45 4.37
C ASN A 8 8.92 3.97 4.65
N LEU A 9 8.00 3.44 3.86
CA LEU A 9 7.60 2.05 3.91
C LEU A 9 8.13 1.32 2.69
N ILE A 10 8.78 0.18 2.92
CA ILE A 10 9.23 -0.70 1.84
C ILE A 10 8.09 -1.69 1.57
N LEU A 11 7.51 -1.55 0.39
CA LEU A 11 6.29 -2.20 -0.03
C LEU A 11 6.57 -3.03 -1.28
N ARG A 12 6.13 -4.29 -1.28
CA ARG A 12 6.23 -5.14 -2.48
C ARG A 12 5.18 -4.72 -3.49
N ILE A 13 5.65 -4.32 -4.67
CA ILE A 13 4.76 -3.95 -5.76
C ILE A 13 4.45 -5.16 -6.62
N GLN A 14 3.18 -5.34 -6.97
CA GLN A 14 2.79 -6.30 -8.00
C GLN A 14 2.81 -5.58 -9.34
N GLY A 15 3.96 -5.66 -10.01
CA GLY A 15 4.10 -5.26 -11.42
C GLY A 15 3.55 -6.35 -12.35
N LYS A 16 3.26 -5.97 -13.59
CA LYS A 16 2.84 -6.86 -14.70
C LYS A 16 3.62 -8.20 -14.73
N PRO A 17 3.01 -9.30 -15.24
CA PRO A 17 3.33 -10.70 -14.94
C PRO A 17 4.73 -11.23 -15.32
N THR A 18 5.68 -10.38 -15.73
CA THR A 18 6.95 -10.80 -16.32
C THR A 18 8.19 -10.40 -15.54
N THR A 19 8.10 -9.73 -14.38
CA THR A 19 9.32 -9.34 -13.67
C THR A 19 9.07 -9.23 -12.18
N GLU A 20 9.78 -10.09 -11.44
CA GLU A 20 10.09 -10.09 -10.00
C GLU A 20 9.38 -9.05 -9.14
N ALA A 21 8.71 -9.49 -8.07
CA ALA A 21 8.14 -8.60 -7.07
C ALA A 21 9.23 -7.64 -6.54
N LEU A 22 9.18 -6.38 -6.98
CA LEU A 22 10.16 -5.38 -6.60
C LEU A 22 9.75 -4.77 -5.24
N ASP A 23 10.67 -4.77 -4.29
CA ASP A 23 10.54 -3.98 -3.07
C ASP A 23 10.71 -2.49 -3.43
N THR A 24 9.63 -1.71 -3.34
CA THR A 24 9.60 -0.28 -3.65
C THR A 24 9.42 0.53 -2.38
N ILE A 25 10.16 1.62 -2.29
CA ILE A 25 9.98 2.60 -1.21
C ILE A 25 8.75 3.47 -1.52
N PHE A 26 7.81 3.48 -0.60
CA PHE A 26 6.70 4.42 -0.51
C PHE A 26 7.10 5.50 0.51
N PRO A 27 7.46 6.71 0.05
CA PRO A 27 7.77 7.81 0.95
C PRO A 27 6.51 8.24 1.73
N PRO A 28 6.67 9.02 2.82
CA PRO A 28 5.54 9.57 3.52
C PRO A 28 4.70 10.49 2.62
N GLY A 29 3.38 10.41 2.77
CA GLY A 29 2.41 11.16 1.99
C GLY A 29 1.06 10.45 1.85
N GLU A 30 0.10 11.13 1.22
CA GLU A 30 -1.21 10.58 0.96
C GLU A 30 -1.20 9.68 -0.29
N TYR A 31 -1.81 8.50 -0.15
CA TYR A 31 -1.95 7.53 -1.22
C TYR A 31 -3.40 7.07 -1.37
N PRO A 32 -3.89 6.93 -2.62
CA PRO A 32 -5.12 6.21 -2.87
C PRO A 32 -4.95 4.73 -2.54
N ALA A 33 -5.93 4.18 -1.83
CA ALA A 33 -6.01 2.77 -1.49
C ALA A 33 -7.38 2.19 -1.83
N VAL A 34 -7.37 0.96 -2.34
CA VAL A 34 -8.59 0.23 -2.72
C VAL A 34 -8.59 -1.15 -2.10
N LEU A 35 -9.76 -1.62 -1.69
CA LEU A 35 -9.96 -3.00 -1.27
C LEU A 35 -10.22 -3.83 -2.53
N THR A 36 -9.38 -4.84 -2.77
CA THR A 36 -9.58 -5.78 -3.86
C THR A 36 -10.68 -6.79 -3.50
N PRO A 37 -11.35 -7.40 -4.50
CA PRO A 37 -12.34 -8.45 -4.23
C PRO A 37 -11.78 -9.68 -3.49
N GLU A 38 -10.47 -9.86 -3.48
CA GLU A 38 -9.77 -10.90 -2.72
C GLU A 38 -9.56 -10.53 -1.23
N GLY A 39 -10.04 -9.35 -0.80
CA GLY A 39 -9.88 -8.88 0.58
C GLY A 39 -8.50 -8.30 0.89
N MET A 40 -7.74 -7.93 -0.15
CA MET A 40 -6.42 -7.32 -0.01
C MET A 40 -6.52 -5.79 -0.22
N ILE A 41 -5.61 -5.04 0.38
CA ILE A 41 -5.51 -3.58 0.21
C ILE A 41 -4.47 -3.29 -0.87
N GLU A 42 -4.90 -2.68 -1.97
CA GLU A 42 -4.00 -2.18 -3.02
C GLU A 42 -3.75 -0.69 -2.80
N ILE A 43 -2.49 -0.33 -2.55
CA ILE A 43 -2.01 1.05 -2.43
C ILE A 43 -1.40 1.47 -3.76
N ILE A 44 -1.87 2.59 -4.30
CA ILE A 44 -1.50 3.08 -5.63
C ILE A 44 -0.54 4.26 -5.46
N LYS A 45 0.75 4.07 -5.82
CA LYS A 45 1.76 5.15 -5.80
C LYS A 45 1.68 6.00 -7.05
N THR A 46 1.59 5.35 -8.19
CA THR A 46 1.44 5.94 -9.53
C THR A 46 0.59 5.00 -10.37
N SER A 47 0.10 5.44 -11.54
CA SER A 47 -0.75 4.61 -12.42
C SER A 47 -0.15 3.25 -12.82
N SER A 48 1.16 3.05 -12.63
CA SER A 48 1.87 1.79 -12.93
C SER A 48 2.52 1.13 -11.71
N ILE A 49 2.55 1.78 -10.54
CA ILE A 49 3.17 1.25 -9.32
C ILE A 49 2.09 1.05 -8.27
N LYS A 50 1.79 -0.23 -8.03
CA LYS A 50 0.75 -0.68 -7.10
C LYS A 50 1.35 -1.69 -6.14
N ALA A 51 1.13 -1.48 -4.85
CA ALA A 51 1.53 -2.42 -3.81
C ALA A 51 0.30 -3.08 -3.21
N LEU A 52 0.41 -4.36 -2.90
CA LEU A 52 -0.72 -5.17 -2.47
C LEU A 52 -0.46 -5.79 -1.11
N PHE A 53 -1.39 -5.59 -0.18
CA PHE A 53 -1.26 -5.98 1.22
C PHE A 53 -2.41 -6.88 1.64
N SER A 54 -2.11 -7.89 2.44
CA SER A 54 -3.15 -8.53 3.22
C SER A 54 -3.71 -7.58 4.28
N PHE A 55 -4.97 -7.78 4.66
CA PHE A 55 -5.61 -6.99 5.71
C PHE A 55 -4.83 -7.06 7.04
N SER A 56 -4.24 -8.21 7.37
CA SER A 56 -3.39 -8.38 8.56
C SER A 56 -2.15 -7.49 8.52
N GLN A 57 -1.43 -7.46 7.40
CA GLN A 57 -0.29 -6.56 7.22
C GLN A 57 -0.70 -5.10 7.31
N PHE A 58 -1.78 -4.73 6.63
CA PHE A 58 -2.31 -3.37 6.67
C PHE A 58 -2.66 -2.94 8.10
N ARG A 59 -3.32 -3.81 8.87
CA ARG A 59 -3.66 -3.56 10.28
C ARG A 59 -2.43 -3.43 11.16
N GLU A 60 -1.41 -4.27 10.96
CA GLU A 60 -0.14 -4.17 11.68
C GLU A 60 0.53 -2.81 11.44
N LYS A 61 0.64 -2.41 10.17
CA LYS A 61 1.16 -1.09 9.77
C LYS A 61 0.36 0.07 10.34
N THR A 62 -0.96 -0.07 10.40
CA THR A 62 -1.84 0.91 11.01
C THR A 62 -1.65 0.98 12.52
N SER A 63 -1.48 -0.16 13.18
CA SER A 63 -1.26 -0.24 14.63
C SER A 63 0.09 0.34 15.04
N LEU A 64 1.10 0.23 14.17
CA LEU A 64 2.41 0.85 14.33
C LEU A 64 2.43 2.34 13.97
N GLY A 65 1.30 2.91 13.54
CA GLY A 65 1.19 4.31 13.09
C GLY A 65 1.95 4.60 11.80
N GLU A 66 2.36 3.58 11.05
CA GLU A 66 3.08 3.72 9.77
C GLU A 66 2.13 4.07 8.62
N ILE A 67 0.87 3.65 8.76
CA ILE A 67 -0.24 3.97 7.86
C ILE A 67 -1.39 4.53 8.69
N VAL A 68 -1.99 5.62 8.22
CA VAL A 68 -3.19 6.20 8.79
C VAL A 68 -4.29 6.13 7.74
N VAL A 69 -5.48 5.65 8.11
CA VAL A 69 -6.62 5.67 7.20
C VAL A 69 -7.25 7.05 7.24
N LEU A 70 -7.27 7.72 6.10
CA LEU A 70 -7.99 8.97 5.90
C LEU A 70 -9.37 8.61 5.32
N GLU A 71 -10.36 8.50 6.19
CA GLU A 71 -11.76 8.41 5.75
C GLU A 71 -12.18 9.74 5.11
N ASN A 72 -12.93 9.65 4.01
CA ASN A 72 -13.53 10.80 3.35
C ASN A 72 -14.93 10.43 2.87
#